data_AF-A0A959FP98-F1
#
_entry.id   AF-A0A959FP98-F1
#
_cell.length_a   1.000
_cell.length_b   1.000
_cell.length_c   1.000
_cell.angle_alpha   90.00
_cell.angle_beta   90.00
_cell.angle_gamma   90.00
#
_symmetry.space_group_name_H-M   'P 1'
#
loop_
_entity.id
_entity.type
_entity.pdbx_description
1 polymer ?
#
loop_
_entity_poly.entity_id
_entity_poly.type
_entity_poly.pdbx_seq_one_letter_code
_entity_poly.pdbx_strand_id
1 'polypeptide(L)'
;MVTEELLEQLERQHRGLLSPAEATALDTALQESALASDAAAYRQLWRGFDAWMAEDFRGRMEGWSTGWATHEDAELIEWYLQGQLSPTNQERLERRLAEEPVLAAHLQDQRRLQGGFAAMQTEAFSEKVRSWSAGEPAEAKVRPLVSRRRPWRRWTAAAAVLLVLMALGGNWYSNYRFSDTALFDRYYQAPATGTTLGSSQDVRTAFVQDFAAAHENLQEDNVTLATEQFSRLLGQLPALDLDELDARYYRDNLEWSLILARLRQGEQSKDLKASVDVIAADSRHTYQAEAQALSHDLSSLWRGF
;
A
#
# COMPACT_ATOMS: atom_id res chain seq x y z
N MET A 1 4.40 29.17 34.96
CA MET A 1 4.30 27.83 34.35
C MET A 1 2.83 27.49 34.24
N VAL A 2 2.39 27.04 33.06
CA VAL A 2 1.01 26.61 32.82
C VAL A 2 0.77 25.32 33.60
N THR A 3 -0.27 25.30 34.43
CA THR A 3 -0.65 24.10 35.19
C THR A 3 -1.42 23.13 34.32
N GLU A 4 -1.41 21.85 34.70
CA GLU A 4 -2.19 20.80 34.02
C GLU A 4 -3.69 21.14 33.96
N GLU A 5 -4.23 21.67 35.07
CA GLU A 5 -5.62 22.13 35.14
C GLU A 5 -5.93 23.26 34.14
N LEU A 6 -4.99 24.20 33.94
CA LEU A 6 -5.17 25.28 32.98
C LEU A 6 -5.09 24.77 31.54
N LEU A 7 -4.21 23.80 31.26
CA LEU A 7 -4.15 23.14 29.95
C LEU A 7 -5.46 22.41 29.65
N GLU A 8 -6.01 21.67 30.62
CA GLU A 8 -7.29 20.96 30.47
C GLU A 8 -8.44 21.94 30.20
N GLN A 9 -8.51 23.06 30.94
CA GLN A 9 -9.52 24.09 30.72
C GLN A 9 -9.40 24.75 29.34
N LEU A 10 -8.17 25.04 28.91
CA LEU A 10 -7.88 25.60 27.59
C LEU A 10 -8.23 24.62 26.44
N GLU A 11 -7.97 23.33 26.62
CA GLU A 11 -8.37 22.28 25.67
C GLU A 11 -9.89 22.13 25.61
N ARG A 12 -10.57 22.11 26.76
CA ARG A 12 -12.04 22.08 26.82
C ARG A 12 -12.65 23.31 26.15
N GLN A 13 -12.04 24.49 26.30
CA GLN A 13 -12.45 25.70 25.60
C GLN A 13 -12.30 25.55 24.08
N HIS A 14 -11.15 25.04 23.62
CA HIS A 14 -10.87 24.80 22.19
C HIS A 14 -11.89 23.85 21.55
N ARG A 15 -12.25 22.78 22.27
CA ARG A 15 -13.24 21.78 21.83
C ARG A 15 -14.70 22.24 21.97
N GLY A 16 -14.96 23.46 22.45
CA GLY A 16 -16.32 23.97 22.68
C GLY A 16 -17.08 23.26 23.79
N LEU A 17 -16.38 22.64 24.75
CA LEU A 17 -16.94 21.88 25.87
C LEU A 17 -17.15 22.72 27.13
N LEU A 18 -16.69 23.97 27.14
CA LEU A 18 -17.02 24.94 28.18
C LEU A 18 -18.32 25.66 27.83
N SER A 19 -19.15 25.90 28.83
CA SER A 19 -20.28 26.81 28.69
C SER A 19 -19.79 28.23 28.37
N PRO A 20 -20.61 29.09 27.76
CA PRO A 20 -20.22 30.47 27.45
C PRO A 20 -19.76 31.27 28.68
N ALA A 21 -20.37 31.00 29.85
CA ALA A 21 -20.00 31.63 31.11
C ALA A 21 -18.61 31.18 31.59
N GLU A 22 -18.32 29.88 31.53
CA GLU A 22 -17.01 29.32 31.89
C GLU A 22 -15.90 29.78 30.94
N ALA A 23 -16.16 29.83 29.63
CA ALA A 23 -15.22 30.34 28.65
C ALA A 23 -14.88 31.82 28.91
N THR A 24 -15.89 32.65 29.21
CA THR A 24 -15.69 34.07 29.54
C THR A 24 -14.92 34.24 30.85
N ALA A 25 -15.21 33.42 31.87
CA ALA A 25 -14.51 33.44 33.14
C ALA A 25 -13.03 33.04 32.97
N LEU A 26 -12.76 32.01 32.17
CA LEU A 26 -11.40 31.58 31.84
C LEU A 26 -10.62 32.67 31.08
N ASP A 27 -11.25 33.31 30.09
CA ASP A 27 -10.64 34.41 29.34
C ASP A 27 -10.31 35.61 30.25
N THR A 28 -11.21 35.96 31.16
CA THR A 28 -11.01 37.04 32.13
C THR A 28 -9.86 36.70 33.08
N ALA A 29 -9.85 35.48 33.63
CA ALA A 29 -8.79 35.01 34.53
C ALA A 29 -7.42 34.99 33.83
N LEU A 30 -7.38 34.62 32.55
CA LEU A 30 -6.14 34.60 31.77
C LEU A 30 -5.60 35.99 31.47
N GLN A 31 -6.48 36.97 31.18
CA GLN A 31 -6.08 38.36 30.90
C GLN A 31 -5.38 39.02 32.10
N GLU A 32 -5.80 38.70 33.32
CA GLU A 32 -5.20 39.25 34.54
C GLU A 32 -3.98 38.44 35.02
N SER A 33 -3.74 37.27 34.43
CA SER A 33 -2.66 36.37 34.82
C SER A 33 -1.33 36.67 34.10
N ALA A 34 -0.22 36.39 34.77
CA ALA A 34 1.09 36.34 34.12
C ALA A 34 1.22 35.22 33.06
N LEU A 35 0.21 34.35 32.93
CA LEU A 35 0.17 33.23 31.98
C LEU A 35 -0.57 33.58 30.67
N ALA A 36 -0.98 34.85 30.49
CA ALA A 36 -1.71 35.29 29.31
C ALA A 36 -0.97 35.00 27.99
N SER A 37 0.35 35.23 27.96
CA SER A 37 1.18 34.93 26.79
C SER A 37 1.27 33.45 26.48
N ASP A 38 1.41 32.62 27.52
CA ASP A 38 1.56 31.18 27.38
C ASP A 38 0.25 30.56 26.88
N ALA A 39 -0.89 30.96 27.46
CA ALA A 39 -2.21 30.54 27.02
C ALA A 39 -2.52 30.96 25.57
N ALA A 40 -2.07 32.15 25.15
CA ALA A 40 -2.19 32.59 23.77
C ALA A 40 -1.38 31.71 22.79
N ALA A 41 -0.18 31.28 23.19
CA ALA A 41 0.65 30.38 22.39
C ALA A 41 -0.02 29.01 22.21
N TYR A 42 -0.59 28.43 23.27
CA TYR A 42 -1.35 27.16 23.17
C TYR A 42 -2.58 27.28 22.24
N ARG A 43 -3.35 28.36 22.35
CA ARG A 43 -4.48 28.63 21.44
C ARG A 43 -4.03 28.76 19.98
N GLN A 44 -2.88 29.39 19.74
CA GLN A 44 -2.31 29.51 18.40
C GLN A 44 -1.85 28.15 17.86
N LEU A 45 -1.24 27.30 18.69
CA LEU A 45 -0.85 25.94 18.32
C LEU A 45 -2.06 25.09 17.93
N TRP A 46 -3.13 25.07 18.73
CA TRP A 46 -4.33 24.30 18.37
C TRP A 46 -5.02 24.81 17.10
N ARG A 47 -5.08 26.13 16.88
CA ARG A 47 -5.55 26.67 15.59
C ARG A 47 -4.68 26.23 14.42
N GLY A 48 -3.36 26.13 14.63
CA GLY A 48 -2.43 25.59 13.65
C GLY A 48 -2.68 24.11 13.36
N PHE A 49 -2.89 23.30 14.40
CA PHE A 49 -3.25 21.88 14.25
C PHE A 49 -4.59 21.69 13.57
N ASP A 50 -5.62 22.48 13.91
CA ASP A 50 -6.92 22.44 13.24
C ASP A 50 -6.83 22.82 11.77
N ALA A 51 -6.04 23.84 11.44
CA ALA A 51 -5.80 24.26 10.05
C ALA A 51 -5.05 23.18 9.27
N TRP A 52 -3.99 22.62 9.86
CA TRP A 52 -3.22 21.54 9.25
C TRP A 52 -4.05 20.28 9.05
N MET A 53 -4.80 19.83 10.07
CA MET A 53 -5.72 18.71 9.93
C MET A 53 -6.81 19.01 8.91
N ALA A 54 -7.37 20.22 8.86
CA ALA A 54 -8.42 20.55 7.91
C ALA A 54 -7.94 20.57 6.45
N GLU A 55 -6.73 21.04 6.16
CA GLU A 55 -6.16 21.06 4.80
C GLU A 55 -5.65 19.69 4.35
N ASP A 56 -4.89 19.01 5.21
CA ASP A 56 -4.21 17.76 4.86
C ASP A 56 -5.18 16.57 4.90
N PHE A 57 -6.12 16.55 5.86
CA PHE A 57 -7.14 15.51 5.92
C PHE A 57 -8.23 15.69 4.87
N ARG A 58 -8.69 16.91 4.54
CA ARG A 58 -9.68 17.08 3.44
C ARG A 58 -9.09 16.72 2.09
N GLY A 59 -7.88 17.17 1.78
CA GLY A 59 -7.24 16.82 0.51
C GLY A 59 -7.06 15.31 0.36
N ARG A 60 -6.63 14.63 1.42
CA ARG A 60 -6.49 13.16 1.43
C ARG A 60 -7.85 12.44 1.44
N MET A 61 -8.84 12.93 2.19
CA MET A 61 -10.17 12.33 2.23
C MET A 61 -10.95 12.56 0.93
N GLU A 62 -10.81 13.70 0.26
CA GLU A 62 -11.37 13.92 -1.08
C GLU A 62 -10.67 13.03 -2.12
N GLY A 63 -9.35 12.88 -2.02
CA GLY A 63 -8.57 11.96 -2.85
C GLY A 63 -8.96 10.49 -2.63
N TRP A 64 -9.13 10.08 -1.38
CA TRP A 64 -9.53 8.72 -1.01
C TRP A 64 -11.01 8.47 -1.28
N SER A 65 -11.92 9.38 -0.97
CA SER A 65 -13.35 9.20 -1.27
C SER A 65 -13.58 9.12 -2.78
N THR A 66 -12.85 9.91 -3.57
CA THR A 66 -12.91 9.84 -5.04
C THR A 66 -12.29 8.53 -5.53
N GLY A 67 -11.16 8.09 -4.95
CA GLY A 67 -10.53 6.82 -5.30
C GLY A 67 -11.36 5.57 -4.96
N TRP A 68 -12.01 5.56 -3.80
CA TRP A 68 -12.85 4.43 -3.35
C TRP A 68 -14.18 4.41 -4.09
N ALA A 69 -14.83 5.57 -4.28
CA ALA A 69 -16.06 5.66 -5.08
C ALA A 69 -15.81 5.24 -6.54
N THR A 70 -14.68 5.63 -7.13
CA THR A 70 -14.33 5.19 -8.49
C THR A 70 -14.02 3.70 -8.59
N HIS A 71 -13.42 3.10 -7.55
CA HIS A 71 -13.17 1.66 -7.51
C HIS A 71 -14.46 0.84 -7.33
N GLU A 72 -15.30 1.23 -6.38
CA GLU A 72 -16.61 0.60 -6.14
C GLU A 72 -17.54 0.75 -7.36
N ASP A 73 -17.55 1.92 -8.00
CA ASP A 73 -18.34 2.15 -9.21
C ASP A 73 -17.82 1.31 -10.40
N ALA A 74 -16.50 1.11 -10.51
CA ALA A 74 -15.92 0.26 -11.57
C ALA A 74 -16.34 -1.22 -11.40
N GLU A 75 -16.29 -1.76 -10.18
CA GLU A 75 -16.73 -3.14 -9.90
C GLU A 75 -18.24 -3.30 -10.14
N LEU A 76 -19.06 -2.34 -9.71
CA LEU A 76 -20.51 -2.36 -9.93
C LEU A 76 -20.86 -2.30 -11.42
N ILE A 77 -20.18 -1.45 -12.20
CA ILE A 77 -20.33 -1.37 -13.65
C ILE A 77 -19.93 -2.69 -14.32
N GLU A 78 -18.85 -3.32 -13.86
CA GLU A 78 -18.39 -4.61 -14.39
C GLU A 78 -19.45 -5.70 -14.17
N TRP A 79 -19.95 -5.87 -12.94
CA TRP A 79 -21.01 -6.84 -12.64
C TRP A 79 -22.30 -6.55 -13.41
N TYR A 80 -22.65 -5.27 -13.62
CA TYR A 80 -23.81 -4.88 -14.42
C TYR A 80 -23.67 -5.33 -15.87
N LEU A 81 -22.52 -5.06 -16.50
CA LEU A 81 -22.26 -5.44 -17.89
C LEU A 81 -22.21 -6.96 -18.08
N GLN A 82 -21.79 -7.70 -17.05
CA GLN A 82 -21.78 -9.18 -17.05
C GLN A 82 -23.16 -9.80 -16.71
N GLY A 83 -24.16 -9.00 -16.33
CA GLY A 83 -25.48 -9.48 -15.91
C GLY A 83 -25.44 -10.22 -14.56
N GLN A 84 -24.46 -9.92 -13.71
CA GLN A 84 -24.25 -10.58 -12.41
C GLN A 84 -24.87 -9.81 -11.24
N LEU A 85 -25.38 -8.60 -11.47
CA LEU A 85 -26.10 -7.86 -10.44
C LEU A 85 -27.46 -8.50 -10.15
N SER A 86 -27.84 -8.52 -8.87
CA SER A 86 -29.20 -8.85 -8.46
C SER A 86 -30.20 -7.82 -9.01
N PRO A 87 -31.49 -8.17 -9.23
CA PRO A 87 -32.49 -7.23 -9.77
C PRO A 87 -32.59 -5.92 -8.97
N THR A 88 -32.53 -6.00 -7.64
CA THR A 88 -32.57 -4.81 -6.76
C THR A 88 -31.35 -3.91 -6.93
N ASN A 89 -30.15 -4.49 -7.09
CA ASN A 89 -28.95 -3.70 -7.31
C ASN A 89 -28.90 -3.13 -8.74
N GLN A 90 -29.46 -3.85 -9.70
CA GLN A 90 -29.62 -3.37 -11.07
C GLN A 90 -30.51 -2.12 -11.13
N GLU A 91 -31.70 -2.17 -10.51
CA GLU A 91 -32.60 -1.01 -10.42
C GLU A 91 -31.96 0.18 -9.71
N ARG A 92 -31.17 -0.08 -8.65
CA ARG A 92 -30.44 0.97 -7.93
C ARG A 92 -29.36 1.62 -8.80
N LEU A 93 -28.58 0.81 -9.52
CA LEU A 93 -27.55 1.31 -10.42
C LEU A 93 -28.16 2.08 -11.60
N GLU A 94 -29.25 1.60 -12.19
CA GLU A 94 -29.95 2.28 -13.28
C GLU A 94 -30.51 3.64 -12.85
N ARG A 95 -30.97 3.75 -11.60
CA ARG A 95 -31.34 5.05 -11.01
C ARG A 95 -30.14 5.98 -10.85
N ARG A 96 -29.02 5.48 -10.28
CA ARG A 96 -27.77 6.26 -10.17
C ARG A 96 -27.27 6.70 -11.54
N LEU A 97 -27.33 5.86 -12.56
CA LEU A 97 -26.94 6.21 -13.93
C LEU A 97 -27.81 7.34 -14.54
N ALA A 98 -29.07 7.46 -14.12
CA ALA A 98 -29.95 8.55 -14.54
C ALA A 98 -29.67 9.86 -13.78
N GLU A 99 -29.19 9.78 -12.54
CA GLU A 99 -28.95 10.91 -11.64
C GLU A 99 -27.49 11.43 -11.71
N GLU A 100 -26.53 10.56 -11.97
CA GLU A 100 -25.09 10.81 -11.92
C GLU A 100 -24.44 10.72 -13.32
N PRO A 101 -24.23 11.84 -14.04
CA PRO A 101 -23.70 11.82 -15.40
C PRO A 101 -22.27 11.28 -15.50
N VAL A 102 -21.48 11.39 -14.43
CA VAL A 102 -20.10 10.86 -14.38
C VAL A 102 -20.12 9.32 -14.42
N LEU A 103 -21.00 8.70 -13.65
CA LEU A 103 -21.17 7.24 -13.63
C LEU A 103 -21.64 6.71 -14.99
N ALA A 104 -22.56 7.45 -15.64
CA ALA A 104 -23.02 7.14 -16.99
C ALA A 104 -21.89 7.20 -18.03
N ALA A 105 -20.99 8.18 -17.92
CA ALA A 105 -19.80 8.27 -18.76
C ALA A 105 -18.86 7.07 -18.54
N HIS A 106 -18.59 6.68 -17.29
CA HIS A 106 -17.77 5.49 -16.97
C HIS A 106 -18.36 4.20 -17.57
N LEU A 107 -19.68 3.99 -17.48
CA LEU A 107 -20.34 2.85 -18.11
C LEU A 107 -20.17 2.86 -19.64
N GLN A 108 -20.27 4.03 -20.26
CA GLN A 108 -20.08 4.17 -21.71
C GLN A 108 -18.64 3.84 -22.12
N ASP A 109 -17.65 4.31 -21.37
CA ASP A 109 -16.24 4.04 -21.65
C ASP A 109 -15.91 2.56 -21.46
N GLN A 110 -16.44 1.92 -20.41
CA GLN A 110 -16.28 0.48 -20.21
C GLN A 110 -16.90 -0.34 -21.36
N ARG A 111 -18.08 0.06 -21.87
CA ARG A 111 -18.69 -0.56 -23.06
C ARG A 111 -17.84 -0.37 -24.32
N ARG A 112 -17.22 0.79 -24.51
CA ARG A 112 -16.31 1.04 -25.64
C ARG A 112 -15.08 0.16 -25.56
N LEU A 113 -14.49 0.02 -24.37
CA LEU A 113 -13.34 -0.86 -24.14
C LEU A 113 -13.70 -2.32 -24.42
N GLN A 114 -14.79 -2.83 -23.85
CA GLN A 114 -15.27 -4.20 -24.11
C GLN A 114 -15.59 -4.44 -25.58
N GLY A 115 -16.24 -3.48 -26.25
CA GLY A 115 -16.48 -3.54 -27.69
C GLY A 115 -15.20 -3.56 -28.51
N GLY A 116 -14.18 -2.79 -28.10
CA GLY A 116 -12.83 -2.82 -28.66
C GLY A 116 -12.17 -4.18 -28.52
N PHE A 117 -12.20 -4.78 -27.32
CA PHE A 117 -11.67 -6.12 -27.08
C PHE A 117 -12.42 -7.20 -27.85
N ALA A 118 -13.75 -7.14 -27.91
CA ALA A 118 -14.56 -8.07 -28.69
C ALA A 118 -14.24 -7.97 -30.19
N ALA A 119 -14.05 -6.75 -30.71
CA ALA A 119 -13.61 -6.52 -32.08
C ALA A 119 -12.21 -7.10 -32.34
N MET A 120 -11.30 -7.02 -31.37
CA MET A 120 -9.98 -7.67 -31.45
C MET A 120 -10.05 -9.20 -31.37
N GLN A 121 -11.07 -9.78 -30.73
CA GLN A 121 -11.26 -11.23 -30.69
C GLN A 121 -11.94 -11.79 -31.95
N THR A 122 -12.35 -10.95 -32.90
CA THR A 122 -12.98 -11.43 -34.13
C THR A 122 -12.04 -12.27 -34.98
N GLU A 123 -12.63 -13.23 -35.70
CA GLU A 123 -11.92 -14.10 -36.65
C GLU A 123 -11.05 -13.28 -37.61
N ALA A 124 -11.53 -12.12 -38.07
CA ALA A 124 -10.78 -11.23 -38.94
C ALA A 124 -9.45 -10.72 -38.34
N PHE A 125 -9.40 -10.44 -37.03
CA PHE A 125 -8.15 -10.08 -36.36
C PHE A 125 -7.24 -11.30 -36.21
N SER A 126 -7.78 -12.44 -35.80
CA SER A 126 -7.01 -13.67 -35.68
C SER A 126 -6.45 -14.17 -37.02
N GLU A 127 -7.21 -14.03 -38.12
CA GLU A 127 -6.77 -14.29 -39.49
C GLU A 127 -5.68 -13.31 -39.91
N LYS A 128 -5.80 -12.04 -39.55
CA LYS A 128 -4.78 -11.03 -39.85
C LYS A 128 -3.48 -11.29 -39.10
N VAL A 129 -3.55 -11.68 -37.83
CA VAL A 129 -2.39 -12.12 -37.04
C VAL A 129 -1.78 -13.40 -37.62
N ARG A 130 -2.60 -14.39 -37.98
CA ARG A 130 -2.15 -15.61 -38.66
C ARG A 130 -1.50 -15.31 -40.01
N SER A 131 -2.00 -14.33 -40.75
CA SER A 131 -1.40 -13.91 -42.02
C SER A 131 -0.03 -13.26 -41.85
N TRP A 132 0.25 -12.67 -40.69
CA TRP A 132 1.58 -12.17 -40.36
C TRP A 132 2.57 -13.30 -40.06
N SER A 133 2.11 -14.39 -39.42
CA SER A 133 2.94 -15.59 -39.20
C SER A 133 3.07 -16.48 -40.43
N ALA A 134 2.06 -16.53 -41.30
CA ALA A 134 2.07 -17.32 -42.53
C ALA A 134 2.88 -16.65 -43.66
N GLY A 135 3.43 -15.46 -43.40
CA GLY A 135 4.25 -14.68 -44.31
C GLY A 135 5.76 -14.94 -44.21
N GLU A 136 6.22 -16.10 -43.73
CA GLU A 136 7.59 -16.53 -44.04
C GLU A 136 7.66 -16.84 -45.54
N PRO A 137 8.42 -16.06 -46.33
CA PRO A 137 8.45 -16.25 -47.77
C PRO A 137 9.08 -17.61 -48.08
N ALA A 138 8.30 -18.50 -48.67
CA ALA A 138 8.81 -19.69 -49.35
C ALA A 138 9.97 -19.27 -50.26
N GLU A 139 11.09 -19.98 -50.16
CA GLU A 139 12.35 -19.72 -50.89
C GLU A 139 12.09 -19.37 -52.35
N ALA A 140 12.08 -18.08 -52.65
CA ALA A 140 11.85 -17.58 -53.99
C ALA A 140 13.13 -17.72 -54.80
N LYS A 141 13.07 -18.56 -55.85
CA LYS A 141 14.12 -18.68 -56.87
C LYS A 141 14.51 -17.29 -57.38
N VAL A 142 15.76 -16.93 -57.14
CA VAL A 142 16.37 -15.63 -57.42
C VAL A 142 16.41 -15.37 -58.92
N ARG A 143 15.64 -14.37 -59.38
CA ARG A 143 15.93 -13.62 -60.61
C ARG A 143 16.41 -12.23 -60.21
N PRO A 144 17.60 -11.78 -60.64
CA PRO A 144 18.14 -10.49 -60.26
C PRO A 144 17.31 -9.38 -60.90
N LEU A 145 16.51 -8.68 -60.10
CA LEU A 145 15.80 -7.48 -60.48
C LEU A 145 16.38 -6.28 -59.72
N VAL A 146 16.70 -5.26 -60.50
CA VAL A 146 17.40 -4.03 -60.16
C VAL A 146 16.84 -3.37 -58.90
N SER A 147 17.75 -3.02 -57.99
CA SER A 147 17.48 -2.61 -56.61
C SER A 147 16.64 -1.34 -56.51
N ARG A 148 15.35 -1.47 -56.21
CA ARG A 148 14.52 -0.37 -55.72
C ARG A 148 14.59 -0.40 -54.20
N ARG A 149 15.32 0.56 -53.60
CA ARG A 149 15.51 0.71 -52.15
C ARG A 149 14.14 0.76 -51.44
N ARG A 150 13.72 -0.39 -50.91
CA ARG A 150 12.44 -0.62 -50.22
C ARG A 150 12.47 -0.01 -48.80
N PRO A 151 11.32 0.44 -48.25
CA PRO A 151 11.24 1.20 -47.01
C PRO A 151 11.29 0.31 -45.75
N TRP A 152 12.23 -0.63 -45.66
CA TRP A 152 12.46 -1.42 -44.43
C TRP A 152 12.80 -0.54 -43.22
N ARG A 153 13.35 0.66 -43.47
CA ARG A 153 13.57 1.70 -42.46
C ARG A 153 12.30 2.16 -41.72
N ARG A 154 11.10 1.97 -42.29
CA ARG A 154 9.85 2.34 -41.60
C ARG A 154 9.44 1.30 -40.54
N TRP A 155 9.81 0.03 -40.73
CA TRP A 155 9.51 -1.04 -39.76
C TRP A 155 10.48 -1.02 -38.57
N THR A 156 11.74 -0.63 -38.79
CA THR A 156 12.72 -0.48 -37.70
C THR A 156 12.37 0.64 -36.73
N ALA A 157 11.75 1.72 -37.21
CA ALA A 157 11.32 2.83 -36.35
C ALA A 157 10.16 2.41 -35.42
N ALA A 158 9.19 1.64 -35.92
CA ALA A 158 8.08 1.15 -35.11
C ALA A 158 8.54 0.15 -34.03
N ALA A 159 9.44 -0.78 -34.37
CA ALA A 159 10.00 -1.73 -33.41
C ALA A 159 10.82 -1.03 -32.31
N ALA A 160 11.60 -0.01 -32.65
CA ALA A 160 12.37 0.75 -31.67
C ALA A 160 11.47 1.51 -30.66
N VAL A 161 10.39 2.13 -31.13
CA VAL A 161 9.42 2.81 -30.24
C VAL A 161 8.76 1.81 -29.29
N LEU A 162 8.38 0.62 -29.80
CA LEU A 162 7.74 -0.41 -28.99
C LEU A 162 8.69 -0.99 -27.94
N LEU A 163 9.96 -1.20 -28.28
CA LEU A 163 11.00 -1.60 -27.32
C LEU A 163 11.26 -0.52 -26.27
N VAL A 164 11.27 0.76 -26.66
CA VAL A 164 11.41 1.88 -25.70
C VAL A 164 10.21 1.94 -24.75
N LEU A 165 8.98 1.77 -25.26
CA LEU A 165 7.78 1.73 -24.42
C LEU A 165 7.78 0.51 -23.48
N MET A 166 8.21 -0.66 -23.95
CA MET A 166 8.37 -1.84 -23.10
C MET A 166 9.47 -1.65 -22.05
N ALA A 167 10.58 -1.01 -22.38
CA ALA A 167 11.64 -0.73 -21.44
C ALA A 167 11.21 0.29 -20.37
N LEU A 168 10.55 1.38 -20.76
CA LEU A 168 10.05 2.40 -19.84
C LEU A 168 8.90 1.88 -18.98
N GLY A 169 7.93 1.18 -19.59
CA GLY A 169 6.80 0.57 -18.89
C GLY A 169 7.25 -0.56 -17.97
N GLY A 170 8.21 -1.38 -18.39
CA GLY A 170 8.78 -2.46 -17.59
C GLY A 170 9.55 -1.93 -16.38
N ASN A 171 10.36 -0.88 -16.54
CA ASN A 171 11.09 -0.25 -15.43
C ASN A 171 10.13 0.41 -14.42
N TRP A 172 9.11 1.13 -14.91
CA TRP A 172 8.09 1.70 -14.03
C TRP A 172 7.32 0.61 -13.26
N TYR A 173 6.89 -0.45 -13.94
CA TYR A 173 6.18 -1.57 -13.33
C TYR A 173 7.06 -2.33 -12.32
N SER A 174 8.33 -2.56 -12.65
CA SER A 174 9.34 -3.17 -11.77
C SER A 174 9.45 -2.40 -10.45
N ASN A 175 9.74 -1.10 -10.52
CA ASN A 175 9.94 -0.28 -9.33
C ASN A 175 8.67 -0.15 -8.47
N TYR A 176 7.49 -0.16 -9.10
CA TYR A 176 6.24 -0.02 -8.36
C TYR A 176 5.81 -1.31 -7.66
N ARG A 177 6.09 -2.49 -8.25
CA ARG A 177 5.59 -3.79 -7.72
C ARG A 177 6.64 -4.63 -7.01
N PHE A 178 7.90 -4.52 -7.41
CA PHE A 178 9.00 -5.40 -6.97
C PHE A 178 10.14 -4.65 -6.28
N SER A 179 10.00 -3.35 -6.04
CA SER A 179 10.93 -2.65 -5.15
C SER A 179 10.83 -3.19 -3.73
N ASP A 180 11.94 -3.08 -3.00
CA ASP A 180 12.03 -3.56 -1.62
C ASP A 180 10.99 -2.88 -0.70
N THR A 181 10.69 -1.60 -0.95
CA THR A 181 9.60 -0.85 -0.32
C THR A 181 8.23 -1.46 -0.64
N ALA A 182 7.92 -1.73 -1.91
CA ALA A 182 6.63 -2.27 -2.31
C ALA A 182 6.40 -3.70 -1.79
N LEU A 183 7.46 -4.53 -1.78
CA LEU A 183 7.41 -5.86 -1.19
C LEU A 183 7.22 -5.78 0.33
N PHE A 184 7.96 -4.90 1.01
CA PHE A 184 7.76 -4.65 2.43
C PHE A 184 6.30 -4.26 2.73
N ASP A 185 5.76 -3.25 2.05
CA ASP A 185 4.40 -2.75 2.27
C ASP A 185 3.33 -3.84 2.03
N ARG A 186 3.58 -4.75 1.09
CA ARG A 186 2.68 -5.87 0.77
C ARG A 186 2.68 -6.95 1.85
N TYR A 187 3.84 -7.25 2.43
CA TYR A 187 4.04 -8.40 3.31
C TYR A 187 4.09 -8.04 4.80
N TYR A 188 4.29 -6.77 5.13
CA TYR A 188 4.28 -6.30 6.51
C TYR A 188 2.86 -6.15 7.03
N GLN A 189 2.59 -6.85 8.14
CA GLN A 189 1.40 -6.67 8.95
C GLN A 189 1.85 -6.49 10.39
N ALA A 190 1.47 -5.36 10.99
CA ALA A 190 1.79 -5.10 12.38
C ALA A 190 1.08 -6.17 13.24
N PRO A 191 1.82 -6.92 14.08
CA PRO A 191 1.20 -7.91 14.93
C PRO A 191 0.35 -7.25 16.00
N ALA A 192 -0.64 -8.00 16.48
CA ALA A 192 -1.44 -7.57 17.62
C ALA A 192 -0.57 -7.54 18.88
N THR A 193 -0.06 -6.36 19.24
CA THR A 193 0.74 -6.14 20.46
C THR A 193 -0.12 -5.86 21.70
N GLY A 194 -1.45 -5.98 21.58
CA GLY A 194 -2.38 -5.67 22.66
C GLY A 194 -2.20 -6.58 23.87
N THR A 195 -2.02 -5.97 25.04
CA THR A 195 -1.99 -6.62 26.36
C THR A 195 -3.39 -7.10 26.81
N THR A 196 -4.09 -7.83 25.95
CA THR A 196 -5.45 -8.33 26.25
C THR A 196 -5.45 -9.54 27.19
N LEU A 197 -4.28 -10.09 27.52
CA LEU A 197 -4.13 -11.19 28.47
C LEU A 197 -3.52 -10.64 29.77
N GLY A 198 -4.34 -10.57 30.82
CA GLY A 198 -3.99 -10.04 32.15
C GLY A 198 -3.01 -10.91 32.96
N SER A 199 -1.91 -11.38 32.35
CA SER A 199 -0.86 -12.10 33.07
C SER A 199 0.10 -11.12 33.74
N SER A 200 0.08 -11.09 35.06
CA SER A 200 1.00 -10.33 35.91
C SER A 200 2.36 -11.02 36.01
N GLN A 201 3.31 -10.62 35.17
CA GLN A 201 4.75 -10.92 35.32
C GLN A 201 5.56 -9.78 34.70
N ASP A 202 6.26 -9.02 35.53
CA ASP A 202 6.96 -7.78 35.13
C ASP A 202 7.98 -7.99 33.99
N VAL A 203 8.65 -9.15 33.96
CA VAL A 203 9.62 -9.51 32.89
C VAL A 203 8.93 -9.66 31.54
N ARG A 204 7.71 -10.23 31.52
CA ARG A 204 6.91 -10.38 30.30
C ARG A 204 6.47 -9.01 29.77
N THR A 205 6.09 -8.10 30.68
CA THR A 205 5.68 -6.74 30.32
C THR A 205 6.80 -5.98 29.61
N ALA A 206 8.04 -6.04 30.11
CA ALA A 206 9.18 -5.39 29.46
C ALA A 206 9.47 -5.97 28.07
N PHE A 207 9.43 -7.29 27.90
CA PHE A 207 9.63 -7.92 26.60
C PHE A 207 8.55 -7.51 25.59
N VAL A 208 7.28 -7.49 26.00
CA VAL A 208 6.16 -7.08 25.12
C VAL A 208 6.26 -5.61 24.74
N GLN A 209 6.69 -4.74 25.65
CA GLN A 209 6.94 -3.33 25.35
C GLN A 209 8.09 -3.15 24.36
N ASP A 210 9.21 -3.83 24.56
CA ASP A 210 10.34 -3.79 23.62
C ASP A 210 9.96 -4.37 22.25
N PHE A 211 9.14 -5.41 22.22
CA PHE A 211 8.59 -6.00 20.99
C PHE A 211 7.71 -4.99 20.25
N ALA A 212 6.79 -4.31 20.94
CA ALA A 212 5.95 -3.27 20.35
C ALA A 212 6.79 -2.08 19.83
N ALA A 213 7.78 -1.63 20.61
CA ALA A 213 8.68 -0.55 20.22
C ALA A 213 9.52 -0.90 18.98
N ALA A 214 9.92 -2.17 18.82
CA ALA A 214 10.64 -2.61 17.62
C ALA A 214 9.77 -2.50 16.35
N HIS A 215 8.49 -2.86 16.45
CA HIS A 215 7.53 -2.70 15.37
C HIS A 215 7.21 -1.24 15.06
N GLU A 216 7.08 -0.39 16.09
CA GLU A 216 6.91 1.05 15.93
C GLU A 216 8.11 1.66 15.19
N ASN A 217 9.34 1.34 15.60
CA ASN A 217 10.54 1.78 14.89
C ASN A 217 10.58 1.30 13.44
N LEU A 218 10.12 0.09 13.16
CA LEU A 218 10.03 -0.40 11.78
C LEU A 218 9.00 0.38 10.95
N GLN A 219 7.86 0.77 11.54
CA GLN A 219 6.82 1.58 10.89
C GLN A 219 7.26 3.02 10.66
N GLU A 220 8.05 3.59 11.56
CA GLU A 220 8.61 4.94 11.45
C GLU A 220 9.85 5.01 10.54
N ASP A 221 10.18 3.94 9.82
CA ASP A 221 11.34 3.84 8.92
C ASP A 221 12.69 3.93 9.66
N ASN A 222 12.70 3.72 11.00
CA ASN A 222 13.91 3.56 11.82
C ASN A 222 14.47 2.12 11.71
N VAL A 223 14.67 1.66 10.47
CA VAL A 223 14.85 0.23 10.15
C VAL A 223 16.10 -0.39 10.79
N THR A 224 17.19 0.35 10.92
CA THR A 224 18.42 -0.12 11.57
C THR A 224 18.18 -0.46 13.04
N LEU A 225 17.54 0.46 13.77
CA LEU A 225 17.21 0.27 15.18
C LEU A 225 16.24 -0.90 15.37
N ALA A 226 15.20 -0.98 14.53
CA ALA A 226 14.25 -2.09 14.57
C ALA A 226 14.95 -3.45 14.35
N THR A 227 15.87 -3.54 13.39
CA THR A 227 16.65 -4.77 13.10
C THR A 227 17.49 -5.21 14.29
N GLU A 228 18.16 -4.27 14.96
CA GLU A 228 18.94 -4.54 16.18
C GLU A 228 18.04 -5.01 17.32
N GLN A 229 16.89 -4.37 17.51
CA GLN A 229 15.92 -4.73 18.54
C GLN A 229 15.32 -6.12 18.31
N PHE A 230 14.87 -6.43 17.10
CA PHE A 230 14.36 -7.77 16.76
C PHE A 230 15.40 -8.86 16.98
N SER A 231 16.66 -8.62 16.56
CA SER A 231 17.75 -9.57 16.77
C SER A 231 18.02 -9.82 18.26
N ARG A 232 18.02 -8.76 19.07
CA ARG A 232 18.19 -8.83 20.53
C ARG A 232 17.03 -9.60 21.18
N LEU A 233 15.79 -9.28 20.82
CA LEU A 233 14.59 -9.93 21.35
C LEU A 233 14.56 -11.43 21.01
N LEU A 234 14.93 -11.80 19.79
CA LEU A 234 15.01 -13.20 19.37
C LEU A 234 16.02 -13.99 20.21
N GLY A 235 17.15 -13.37 20.59
CA GLY A 235 18.14 -13.96 21.48
C GLY A 235 17.71 -14.08 22.95
N GLN A 236 16.80 -13.22 23.41
CA GLN A 236 16.25 -13.24 24.77
C GLN A 236 15.12 -14.26 24.92
N LEU A 237 14.38 -14.54 23.85
CA LEU A 237 13.19 -15.38 23.85
C LEU A 237 13.37 -16.75 24.54
N PRO A 238 14.47 -17.50 24.37
CA PRO A 238 14.66 -18.80 25.03
C PRO A 238 14.82 -18.72 26.56
N ALA A 239 15.15 -17.56 27.11
CA ALA A 239 15.32 -17.34 28.55
C ALA A 239 14.02 -16.94 29.24
N LEU A 240 12.95 -16.67 28.47
CA LEU A 240 11.64 -16.31 29.01
C LEU A 240 10.86 -17.58 29.37
N ASP A 241 10.20 -17.55 30.52
CA ASP A 241 9.26 -18.59 30.95
C ASP A 241 7.91 -18.39 30.25
N LEU A 242 7.87 -18.74 28.97
CA LEU A 242 6.68 -18.70 28.12
C LEU A 242 6.20 -20.13 27.87
N ASP A 243 4.89 -20.32 27.77
CA ASP A 243 4.37 -21.56 27.23
C ASP A 243 4.74 -21.73 25.74
N GLU A 244 4.62 -22.94 25.23
CA GLU A 244 5.05 -23.28 23.87
C GLU A 244 4.34 -22.44 22.79
N LEU A 245 3.06 -22.10 23.01
CA LEU A 245 2.26 -21.38 22.03
C LEU A 245 2.75 -19.93 21.95
N ASP A 246 2.92 -19.28 23.09
CA ASP A 246 3.40 -17.89 23.15
C ASP A 246 4.85 -17.78 22.68
N ALA A 247 5.72 -18.72 23.08
CA ALA A 247 7.09 -18.78 22.60
C ALA A 247 7.16 -18.91 21.07
N ARG A 248 6.27 -19.71 20.46
CA ARG A 248 6.18 -19.85 19.01
C ARG A 248 5.66 -18.58 18.35
N TYR A 249 4.58 -18.02 18.87
CA TYR A 249 4.00 -16.77 18.37
C TYR A 249 5.06 -15.67 18.28
N TYR A 250 5.79 -15.40 19.36
CA TYR A 250 6.81 -14.34 19.35
C TYR A 250 8.00 -14.70 18.46
N ARG A 251 8.42 -15.97 18.42
CA ARG A 251 9.51 -16.41 17.53
C ARG A 251 9.17 -16.13 16.07
N ASP A 252 8.03 -16.63 15.61
CA ASP A 252 7.62 -16.52 14.21
C ASP A 252 7.49 -15.04 13.78
N ASN A 253 6.95 -14.21 14.67
CA ASN A 253 6.83 -12.77 14.44
C ASN A 253 8.20 -12.07 14.38
N LEU A 254 9.12 -12.37 15.30
CA LEU A 254 10.45 -11.79 15.32
C LEU A 254 11.27 -12.18 14.10
N GLU A 255 11.25 -13.47 13.72
CA GLU A 255 11.96 -13.98 12.54
C GLU A 255 11.44 -13.33 11.25
N TRP A 256 10.12 -13.26 11.09
CA TRP A 256 9.49 -12.62 9.94
C TRP A 256 9.77 -11.12 9.87
N SER A 257 9.64 -10.41 11.00
CA SER A 257 9.86 -8.96 11.06
C SER A 257 11.32 -8.59 10.80
N LEU A 258 12.26 -9.44 11.23
CA LEU A 258 13.68 -9.26 10.93
C LEU A 258 13.97 -9.39 9.42
N ILE A 259 13.34 -10.35 8.74
CA ILE A 259 13.42 -10.49 7.28
C ILE A 259 12.88 -9.24 6.59
N LEU A 260 11.70 -8.76 7.00
CA LEU A 260 11.08 -7.58 6.41
C LEU A 260 11.89 -6.30 6.69
N ALA A 261 12.48 -6.15 7.87
CA ALA A 261 13.37 -5.04 8.17
C ALA A 261 14.62 -5.05 7.29
N ARG A 262 15.26 -6.22 7.10
CA ARG A 262 16.42 -6.35 6.18
C ARG A 262 16.04 -6.08 4.72
N LEU A 263 14.87 -6.56 4.30
CA LEU A 263 14.33 -6.24 2.98
C LEU A 263 14.17 -4.73 2.83
N ARG A 264 13.56 -4.05 3.81
CA ARG A 264 13.37 -2.59 3.80
C ARG A 264 14.68 -1.80 3.77
N GLN A 265 15.76 -2.32 4.36
CA GLN A 265 17.12 -1.75 4.25
C GLN A 265 17.74 -1.87 2.85
N GLY A 266 17.07 -2.56 1.92
CA GLY A 266 17.62 -2.87 0.59
C GLY A 266 18.66 -3.99 0.62
N GLU A 267 18.67 -4.82 1.68
CA GLU A 267 19.62 -5.93 1.76
C GLU A 267 19.22 -7.04 0.78
N GLN A 268 19.89 -7.11 -0.36
CA GLN A 268 19.67 -8.17 -1.36
C GLN A 268 20.64 -9.35 -1.20
N SER A 269 21.02 -9.65 0.04
CA SER A 269 22.02 -10.67 0.34
C SER A 269 21.47 -12.09 0.10
N LYS A 270 22.39 -13.03 -0.15
CA LYS A 270 22.06 -14.47 -0.15
C LYS A 270 21.49 -14.90 1.21
N ASP A 271 21.86 -14.19 2.27
CA ASP A 271 21.45 -14.48 3.64
C ASP A 271 19.99 -14.12 3.89
N LEU A 272 19.49 -13.01 3.31
CA LEU A 272 18.06 -12.69 3.32
C LEU A 272 17.26 -13.81 2.66
N LYS A 273 17.64 -14.21 1.44
CA LYS A 273 16.94 -15.27 0.71
C LYS A 273 16.97 -16.60 1.47
N ALA A 274 18.11 -16.97 2.03
CA ALA A 274 18.23 -18.18 2.85
C ALA A 274 17.28 -18.14 4.06
N SER A 275 17.14 -16.97 4.71
CA SER A 275 16.23 -16.79 5.84
C SER A 275 14.76 -16.95 5.42
N VAL A 276 14.37 -16.39 4.27
CA VAL A 276 13.02 -16.56 3.70
C VAL A 276 12.77 -18.02 3.35
N ASP A 277 13.72 -18.70 2.73
CA ASP A 277 13.59 -20.11 2.31
C ASP A 277 13.45 -21.04 3.52
N VAL A 278 14.09 -20.73 4.65
CA VAL A 278 13.92 -21.48 5.91
C VAL A 278 12.48 -21.39 6.40
N ILE A 279 11.88 -20.20 6.44
CA ILE A 279 10.48 -20.02 6.87
C ILE A 279 9.52 -20.67 5.87
N ALA A 280 9.76 -20.50 4.56
CA ALA A 280 8.92 -21.06 3.51
C ALA A 280 8.86 -22.61 3.56
N ALA A 281 9.92 -23.25 4.06
CA ALA A 281 10.04 -24.69 4.21
C ALA A 281 9.43 -25.23 5.52
N ASP A 282 9.23 -24.39 6.55
CA ASP A 282 8.62 -24.83 7.81
C ASP A 282 7.10 -24.73 7.76
N SER A 283 6.43 -25.89 7.62
CA SER A 283 4.96 -25.98 7.57
C SER A 283 4.25 -25.61 8.87
N ARG A 284 5.00 -25.36 9.95
CA ARG A 284 4.44 -24.97 11.25
C ARG A 284 4.64 -23.49 11.56
N HIS A 285 5.38 -22.76 10.72
CA HIS A 285 5.65 -21.35 10.90
C HIS A 285 4.43 -20.53 10.46
N THR A 286 4.03 -19.57 11.28
CA THR A 286 2.83 -18.73 11.06
C THR A 286 2.84 -18.04 9.70
N TYR A 287 4.02 -17.58 9.26
CA TYR A 287 4.23 -16.85 8.01
C TYR A 287 4.71 -17.72 6.82
N GLN A 288 4.45 -19.02 6.82
CA GLN A 288 4.96 -19.92 5.77
C GLN A 288 4.49 -19.49 4.36
N ALA A 289 3.20 -19.20 4.20
CA ALA A 289 2.61 -18.87 2.90
C ALA A 289 3.15 -17.53 2.37
N GLU A 290 3.30 -16.55 3.24
CA GLU A 290 3.87 -15.24 2.96
C GLU A 290 5.35 -15.37 2.57
N ALA A 291 6.12 -16.22 3.26
CA ALA A 291 7.51 -16.48 2.91
C ALA A 291 7.66 -17.18 1.56
N GLN A 292 6.76 -18.10 1.20
CA GLN A 292 6.75 -18.73 -0.13
C GLN A 292 6.46 -17.70 -1.23
N ALA A 293 5.47 -16.83 -1.02
CA ALA A 293 5.13 -15.77 -1.95
C ALA A 293 6.28 -14.74 -2.07
N LEU A 294 6.89 -14.34 -0.96
CA LEU A 294 8.04 -13.46 -0.94
C LEU A 294 9.25 -14.09 -1.63
N SER A 295 9.55 -15.38 -1.40
CA SER A 295 10.66 -16.08 -2.10
C SER A 295 10.47 -16.06 -3.62
N HIS A 296 9.24 -16.30 -4.09
CA HIS A 296 8.90 -16.17 -5.50
C HIS A 296 9.13 -14.74 -6.01
N ASP A 297 8.62 -13.72 -5.31
CA ASP A 297 8.76 -12.32 -5.69
C ASP A 297 10.23 -11.85 -5.69
N LEU A 298 11.04 -12.28 -4.71
CA LEU A 298 12.47 -11.98 -4.64
C LEU A 298 13.26 -12.63 -5.80
N SER A 299 12.75 -13.73 -6.37
CA SER A 299 13.34 -14.41 -7.53
C SER A 299 12.83 -13.89 -8.88
N SER A 300 11.86 -12.97 -8.86
CA SER A 300 11.27 -12.38 -10.04
C SER A 300 12.32 -11.67 -10.90
N LEU A 301 12.34 -11.97 -12.21
CA LEU A 301 13.21 -11.30 -13.17
C LEU A 301 12.99 -9.78 -13.19
N TRP A 302 11.79 -9.32 -12.78
CA TRP A 302 11.46 -7.90 -12.76
C TRP A 302 12.33 -7.11 -11.76
N ARG A 303 12.77 -7.72 -10.65
CA ARG A 303 13.57 -7.04 -9.62
C ARG A 303 14.98 -6.62 -10.08
N GLY A 304 15.45 -7.17 -11.20
CA GLY A 304 16.77 -6.85 -11.78
C GLY A 304 16.78 -5.71 -12.80
N PHE A 305 15.63 -5.08 -13.08
CA PHE A 305 15.46 -3.96 -14.02
C PHE A 305 15.20 -2.66 -13.29
#